data_AF-A0A521K3Q8-F1
#
_entry.id   AF-A0A521K3Q8-F1
#
_cell.length_a   1.000
_cell.length_b   1.000
_cell.length_c   1.000
_cell.angle_alpha   90.00
_cell.angle_beta   90.00
_cell.angle_gamma   90.00
#
_symmetry.space_group_name_H-M   'P 1'
#
loop_
_entity.id
_entity.type
_entity.pdbx_description
1 polymer ?
#
loop_
_entity_poly.entity_id
_entity_poly.type
_entity_poly.pdbx_seq_one_letter_code
_entity_poly.pdbx_strand_id
1 'polypeptide(L)'
;MKLAGLLLAGFLLAGCATALKHEGRCLASLTPDYLKAQEELEYLEASWRASMLRRDATLNGAVGDRRQDGMPDAGEAYRRFVEAKTSHRPMLDWYDKVYKRVRTRMDEEDILTEVGAVLITNPGVIFYPVIRWNIHTVFWDGTDPDAETDPVTKFCSDRLAQVATVAAPPTSPSN
;
A
#
# COMPACT_ATOMS: atom_id res chain seq x y z
N MET A 1 27.48 20.03 27.70
CA MET A 1 27.23 20.13 26.24
C MET A 1 27.13 18.76 25.53
N LYS A 2 27.83 17.69 25.95
CA LYS A 2 27.71 16.34 25.34
C LYS A 2 26.33 15.67 25.43
N LEU A 3 25.56 15.93 26.49
CA LEU A 3 24.22 15.35 26.69
C LEU A 3 23.14 15.92 25.75
N ALA A 4 23.27 17.17 25.33
CA ALA A 4 22.28 17.81 24.45
C ALA A 4 22.32 17.23 23.02
N GLY A 5 23.51 16.92 22.49
CA GLY A 5 23.66 16.31 21.17
C GLY A 5 23.16 14.87 21.09
N LEU A 6 23.33 14.09 22.18
CA LEU A 6 22.81 12.72 22.28
C LEU A 6 21.28 12.67 22.38
N LEU A 7 20.67 13.63 23.07
CA LEU A 7 19.21 13.74 23.13
C LEU A 7 18.62 14.17 21.78
N LEU A 8 19.24 15.12 21.07
CA LEU A 8 18.82 15.51 19.71
C LEU A 8 18.93 14.37 18.69
N ALA A 9 20.01 13.57 18.75
CA ALA A 9 20.15 12.39 17.90
C ALA A 9 19.09 11.32 18.21
N GLY A 10 18.76 11.11 19.49
CA GLY A 10 17.71 10.17 19.90
C GLY A 10 16.31 10.58 19.44
N PHE A 11 15.98 11.88 19.48
CA PHE A 11 14.70 12.40 19.00
C PHE A 11 14.53 12.28 17.48
N LEU A 12 15.60 12.50 16.71
CA LEU A 12 15.56 12.41 15.24
C LEU A 12 15.44 10.96 14.74
N LEU A 13 16.03 10.00 15.45
CA LEU A 13 15.92 8.58 15.12
C LEU A 13 14.54 7.99 15.50
N ALA A 14 13.94 8.46 16.59
CA ALA A 14 12.64 7.95 17.06
C ALA A 14 11.47 8.32 16.12
N GLY A 15 11.53 9.46 15.43
CA GLY A 15 10.47 9.95 14.55
C GLY A 15 10.18 9.03 13.35
N CYS A 16 11.22 8.54 12.67
CA CYS A 16 11.05 7.65 11.50
C CYS A 16 10.48 6.29 11.89
N ALA A 17 10.94 5.72 13.01
CA ALA A 17 10.45 4.43 13.49
C ALA A 17 8.95 4.47 13.82
N THR A 18 8.44 5.61 14.32
CA THR A 18 7.01 5.79 14.56
C THR A 18 6.20 5.94 13.27
N ALA A 19 6.72 6.66 12.28
CA ALA A 19 6.06 6.85 10.99
C ALA A 19 6.01 5.54 10.18
N LEU A 20 7.14 4.82 10.09
CA LEU A 20 7.20 3.50 9.45
C LEU A 20 6.24 2.50 10.10
N LYS A 21 6.16 2.50 11.44
CA LYS A 21 5.22 1.62 12.16
C LYS A 21 3.77 1.96 11.90
N HIS A 22 3.42 3.25 11.81
CA HIS A 22 2.06 3.70 11.49
C HIS A 22 1.69 3.25 10.06
N GLU A 23 2.49 3.62 9.07
CA GLU A 23 2.26 3.29 7.66
C GLU A 23 2.28 1.77 7.43
N GLY A 24 3.15 1.02 8.13
CA GLY A 24 3.18 -0.44 8.09
C GLY A 24 1.90 -1.09 8.63
N ARG A 25 1.31 -0.56 9.71
CA ARG A 25 0.00 -1.01 10.22
C ARG A 25 -1.12 -0.70 9.23
N CYS A 26 -1.07 0.48 8.62
CA CYS A 26 -2.00 0.86 7.57
C CYS A 26 -1.92 -0.11 6.39
N LEU A 27 -0.71 -0.42 5.89
CA LEU A 27 -0.49 -1.39 4.82
C LEU A 27 -1.03 -2.78 5.17
N ALA A 28 -0.74 -3.26 6.39
CA ALA A 28 -1.26 -4.54 6.88
C ALA A 28 -2.80 -4.56 6.89
N SER A 29 -3.43 -3.44 7.24
CA SER A 29 -4.90 -3.32 7.23
C SER A 29 -5.52 -3.30 5.83
N LEU A 30 -4.77 -2.90 4.80
CA LEU A 30 -5.23 -2.86 3.40
C LEU A 30 -5.00 -4.18 2.68
N THR A 31 -4.03 -4.97 3.13
CA THR A 31 -3.60 -6.20 2.47
C THR A 31 -4.76 -7.20 2.25
N PRO A 32 -5.68 -7.44 3.20
CA PRO A 32 -6.82 -8.33 2.96
C PRO A 32 -7.74 -7.85 1.83
N ASP A 33 -8.05 -6.56 1.79
CA ASP A 33 -8.91 -5.96 0.76
C ASP A 33 -8.23 -6.01 -0.60
N TYR A 34 -6.91 -5.75 -0.64
CA TYR A 34 -6.09 -5.86 -1.84
C TYR A 34 -6.11 -7.27 -2.42
N LEU A 35 -5.83 -8.29 -1.60
CA LEU A 35 -5.80 -9.69 -2.04
C LEU A 35 -7.17 -10.14 -2.55
N LYS A 36 -8.24 -9.76 -1.85
CA LYS A 36 -9.62 -10.07 -2.27
C LYS A 36 -9.96 -9.44 -3.63
N ALA A 37 -9.58 -8.18 -3.83
CA ALA A 37 -9.82 -7.51 -5.10
C ALA A 37 -9.01 -8.12 -6.25
N GLN A 38 -7.75 -8.51 -6.00
CA GLN A 38 -6.93 -9.20 -6.99
C GLN A 38 -7.56 -10.53 -7.42
N GLU A 39 -7.98 -11.35 -6.44
CA GLU A 39 -8.65 -12.63 -6.71
C GLU A 39 -9.91 -12.45 -7.55
N GLU A 40 -10.75 -11.47 -7.22
CA GLU A 40 -11.98 -11.18 -7.98
C GLU A 40 -11.67 -10.71 -9.42
N LEU A 41 -10.67 -9.85 -9.59
CA LEU A 41 -10.27 -9.35 -10.90
C LEU A 41 -9.69 -10.47 -11.78
N GLU A 42 -8.83 -11.32 -11.22
CA GLU A 42 -8.27 -12.48 -11.91
C GLU A 42 -9.37 -13.46 -12.34
N TYR A 43 -10.32 -13.74 -11.44
CA TYR A 43 -11.46 -14.60 -11.74
C TYR A 43 -12.33 -14.03 -12.88
N LEU A 44 -12.66 -12.74 -12.82
CA LEU A 44 -13.48 -12.09 -13.84
C LEU A 44 -12.75 -11.98 -15.18
N GLU A 45 -11.45 -11.70 -15.17
CA GLU A 45 -10.63 -11.69 -16.38
C GLU A 45 -10.57 -13.08 -17.02
N ALA A 46 -10.34 -14.13 -16.23
CA ALA A 46 -10.33 -15.50 -16.72
C ALA A 46 -11.69 -15.90 -17.32
N SER A 47 -12.79 -15.52 -16.66
CA SER A 47 -14.15 -15.74 -17.15
C SER A 47 -14.41 -15.04 -18.49
N TRP A 48 -13.99 -13.78 -18.62
CA TRP A 48 -14.08 -13.03 -19.88
C TRP A 48 -13.21 -13.62 -20.99
N ARG A 49 -11.95 -13.99 -20.71
CA ARG A 49 -11.08 -14.64 -21.70
C ARG A 49 -11.69 -15.98 -22.17
N ALA A 50 -12.27 -16.74 -21.26
CA ALA A 50 -12.94 -18.00 -21.60
C ALA A 50 -14.22 -17.79 -22.42
N SER A 51 -14.98 -16.70 -22.21
CA SER A 51 -16.14 -16.39 -23.06
C SER A 51 -15.74 -15.91 -24.46
N MET A 52 -14.64 -15.16 -24.56
CA MET A 52 -14.05 -14.74 -25.84
C MET A 52 -13.61 -15.94 -26.69
N LEU A 53 -12.85 -16.88 -26.12
CA LEU A 53 -12.42 -18.10 -26.83
C LEU A 53 -13.60 -18.92 -27.38
N ARG A 54 -14.68 -19.01 -26.59
CA ARG A 54 -15.89 -19.72 -27.00
C ARG A 54 -16.64 -18.99 -28.12
N ARG A 55 -16.75 -17.67 -28.03
CA ARG A 55 -17.33 -16.84 -29.09
C ARG A 55 -16.55 -17.01 -30.40
N ASP A 56 -15.23 -16.95 -30.33
CA ASP A 56 -14.38 -17.10 -31.52
C ASP A 56 -14.52 -18.51 -32.12
N ALA A 57 -14.63 -19.56 -31.29
CA ALA A 57 -14.92 -20.92 -31.76
C ALA A 57 -16.29 -21.04 -32.45
N THR A 58 -17.33 -20.34 -31.96
CA THR A 58 -18.65 -20.31 -32.61
C THR A 58 -18.62 -19.55 -33.94
N LEU A 59 -17.91 -18.42 -34.01
CA LEU A 59 -17.78 -17.62 -35.23
C LEU A 59 -16.97 -18.34 -36.31
N ASN A 60 -15.98 -19.13 -35.91
CA ASN A 60 -15.14 -19.93 -36.81
C ASN A 60 -15.79 -21.27 -37.22
N GLY A 61 -17.07 -21.50 -36.91
CA GLY A 61 -17.86 -22.62 -37.45
C GLY A 61 -17.68 -23.97 -36.76
N ALA A 62 -17.14 -24.03 -35.55
CA ALA A 62 -16.80 -25.29 -34.89
C ALA A 62 -17.96 -25.98 -34.12
N VAL A 63 -19.15 -25.37 -34.00
CA VAL A 63 -20.27 -25.98 -33.25
C VAL A 63 -21.60 -25.75 -33.94
N GLY A 64 -22.13 -26.82 -34.54
CA GLY A 64 -23.53 -26.92 -34.92
C GLY A 64 -24.40 -27.04 -33.68
N ASP A 65 -25.32 -26.08 -33.54
CA ASP A 65 -26.64 -26.18 -32.91
C ASP A 65 -26.81 -27.25 -31.81
N ARG A 66 -26.47 -26.87 -30.55
CA ARG A 66 -27.26 -27.28 -29.38
C ARG A 66 -26.91 -26.49 -28.12
N ARG A 67 -27.90 -25.74 -27.63
CA ARG A 67 -28.01 -25.12 -26.29
C ARG A 67 -27.08 -23.92 -26.04
N GLN A 68 -27.60 -22.74 -26.34
CA GLN A 68 -27.03 -21.44 -25.99
C GLN A 68 -27.78 -20.76 -24.82
N ASP A 69 -28.68 -21.48 -24.14
CA ASP A 69 -29.49 -20.94 -23.04
C ASP A 69 -28.78 -21.17 -21.70
N GLY A 70 -28.09 -20.13 -21.21
CA GLY A 70 -27.49 -20.09 -19.86
C GLY A 70 -26.01 -19.72 -19.78
N MET A 71 -25.36 -19.43 -20.90
CA MET A 71 -23.93 -19.09 -20.95
C MET A 71 -23.75 -17.55 -20.91
N PRO A 72 -22.85 -17.00 -20.07
CA PRO A 72 -22.64 -15.56 -20.01
C PRO A 72 -22.12 -15.03 -21.35
N ASP A 73 -22.81 -14.04 -21.88
CA ASP A 73 -22.40 -13.29 -23.07
C ASP A 73 -20.98 -12.73 -22.85
N ALA A 74 -20.14 -12.76 -23.89
CA ALA A 74 -18.78 -12.22 -23.81
C ALA A 74 -18.80 -10.72 -23.49
N GLY A 75 -19.80 -9.99 -24.00
CA GLY A 75 -20.04 -8.60 -23.64
C GLY A 75 -20.41 -8.42 -22.16
N GLU A 76 -21.30 -9.25 -21.64
CA GLU A 76 -21.66 -9.23 -20.22
C GLU A 76 -20.47 -9.56 -19.29
N ALA A 77 -19.69 -10.59 -19.61
CA ALA A 77 -18.50 -10.96 -18.85
C ALA A 77 -17.45 -9.82 -18.85
N TYR A 78 -17.24 -9.19 -20.00
CA TYR A 78 -16.36 -8.01 -20.11
C TYR A 78 -16.87 -6.84 -19.27
N ARG A 79 -18.18 -6.55 -19.33
CA ARG A 79 -18.78 -5.46 -18.55
C ARG A 79 -18.57 -5.67 -17.04
N ARG A 80 -18.81 -6.88 -16.54
CA ARG A 80 -18.57 -7.22 -15.11
C ARG A 80 -17.11 -7.05 -14.72
N PHE A 81 -16.18 -7.47 -15.57
CA PHE A 81 -14.74 -7.28 -15.34
C PHE A 81 -14.37 -5.79 -15.28
N VAL A 82 -14.83 -4.98 -16.23
CA VAL A 82 -14.53 -3.53 -16.25
C VAL A 82 -15.16 -2.80 -15.07
N GLU A 83 -16.38 -3.17 -14.68
CA GLU A 83 -17.07 -2.63 -13.52
C GLU A 83 -16.30 -2.93 -12.23
N ALA A 84 -15.94 -4.20 -12.00
CA ALA A 84 -15.12 -4.59 -10.85
C ALA A 84 -13.76 -3.88 -10.84
N LYS A 85 -13.09 -3.79 -12.00
CA LYS A 85 -11.81 -3.09 -12.15
C LYS A 85 -11.93 -1.61 -11.80
N THR A 86 -13.02 -0.97 -12.21
CA THR A 86 -13.27 0.45 -11.92
C THR A 86 -13.59 0.66 -10.44
N SER A 87 -14.37 -0.25 -9.85
CA SER A 87 -14.72 -0.22 -8.43
C SER A 87 -13.49 -0.40 -7.52
N HIS A 88 -12.60 -1.33 -7.85
CA HIS A 88 -11.42 -1.64 -7.04
C HIS A 88 -10.25 -0.68 -7.24
N ARG A 89 -10.22 0.07 -8.36
CA ARG A 89 -9.11 0.95 -8.72
C ARG A 89 -8.67 1.91 -7.60
N PRO A 90 -9.57 2.64 -6.91
CA PRO A 90 -9.14 3.57 -5.87
C PRO A 90 -8.41 2.87 -4.72
N MET A 91 -8.86 1.68 -4.33
CA MET A 91 -8.24 0.90 -3.26
C MET A 91 -6.85 0.40 -3.69
N LEU A 92 -6.72 -0.12 -4.92
CA LEU A 92 -5.43 -0.55 -5.47
C LEU A 92 -4.43 0.61 -5.57
N ASP A 93 -4.88 1.79 -6.00
CA ASP A 93 -4.05 2.99 -6.09
C ASP A 93 -3.54 3.42 -4.70
N TRP A 94 -4.39 3.33 -3.67
CA TRP A 94 -3.97 3.63 -2.30
C TRP A 94 -3.01 2.59 -1.73
N TYR A 95 -3.26 1.29 -1.98
CA TYR A 95 -2.34 0.23 -1.59
C TYR A 95 -0.95 0.45 -2.18
N ASP A 96 -0.86 0.73 -3.49
CA ASP A 96 0.42 0.99 -4.16
C ASP A 96 1.15 2.21 -3.58
N LYS A 97 0.43 3.31 -3.32
CA LYS A 97 1.01 4.51 -2.68
C LYS A 97 1.58 4.21 -1.29
N VAL A 98 0.80 3.55 -0.44
CA VAL A 98 1.24 3.20 0.93
C VAL A 98 2.41 2.21 0.88
N TYR A 99 2.33 1.19 0.01
CA TYR A 99 3.40 0.21 -0.17
C TYR A 99 4.71 0.87 -0.59
N LYS A 100 4.67 1.70 -1.64
CA LYS A 100 5.85 2.45 -2.11
C LYS A 100 6.44 3.29 -0.99
N ARG A 101 5.60 3.98 -0.22
CA ARG A 101 6.04 4.83 0.87
C ARG A 101 6.72 4.05 2.00
N VAL A 102 6.10 2.96 2.45
CA VAL A 102 6.67 2.06 3.46
C VAL A 102 8.02 1.52 2.96
N ARG A 103 8.09 1.13 1.69
CA ARG A 103 9.32 0.64 1.08
C ARG A 103 10.41 1.71 1.04
N THR A 104 10.12 2.92 0.58
CA THR A 104 11.05 4.06 0.59
C THR A 104 11.59 4.34 2.00
N ARG A 105 10.73 4.32 3.02
CA ARG A 105 11.18 4.47 4.42
C ARG A 105 12.07 3.33 4.90
N MET A 106 11.74 2.08 4.54
CA MET A 106 12.60 0.93 4.88
C MET A 106 13.97 1.04 4.23
N ASP A 107 14.02 1.39 2.94
CA ASP A 107 15.26 1.57 2.19
C ASP A 107 16.09 2.74 2.79
N GLU A 108 15.44 3.84 3.19
CA GLU A 108 16.07 4.95 3.91
C GLU A 108 16.65 4.51 5.27
N GLU A 109 15.87 3.78 6.09
CA GLU A 109 16.30 3.31 7.40
C GLU A 109 17.44 2.28 7.32
N ASP A 110 17.45 1.42 6.31
CA ASP A 110 18.50 0.42 6.08
C ASP A 110 19.84 1.11 5.80
N ILE A 111 19.86 2.04 4.84
CA ILE A 111 21.06 2.83 4.51
C ILE A 111 21.52 3.65 5.71
N LEU A 112 20.61 4.29 6.44
CA LEU A 112 20.96 5.09 7.62
C LEU A 112 21.50 4.26 8.77
N THR A 113 21.08 3.00 8.87
CA THR A 113 21.59 2.03 9.85
C THR A 113 23.01 1.60 9.49
N GLU A 114 23.26 1.27 8.22
CA GLU A 114 24.59 0.92 7.72
C GLU A 114 25.59 2.09 7.90
N VAL A 115 25.20 3.28 7.45
CA VAL A 115 26.00 4.51 7.60
C VAL A 115 26.24 4.82 9.08
N GLY A 116 25.19 4.69 9.90
CA GLY A 116 25.28 4.89 11.35
C GLY A 116 26.29 3.95 12.00
N ALA A 117 26.26 2.66 11.66
CA ALA A 117 27.19 1.67 12.19
C ALA A 117 28.65 2.01 11.89
N VAL A 118 28.95 2.47 10.67
CA VAL A 118 30.30 2.88 10.24
C VAL A 118 30.77 4.16 10.93
N LEU A 119 29.85 5.09 11.18
CA LEU A 119 30.18 6.40 11.76
C LEU A 119 30.27 6.37 13.28
N ILE A 120 29.54 5.49 13.98
CA ILE A 120 29.58 5.37 15.45
C ILE A 120 30.99 4.97 15.94
N THR A 121 31.75 4.23 15.15
CA THR A 121 33.12 3.83 15.50
C THR A 121 34.17 4.91 15.17
N ASN A 122 33.77 6.05 14.60
CA ASN A 122 34.66 7.09 14.10
C ASN A 122 34.26 8.49 14.62
N PRO A 123 35.20 9.46 14.68
CA PRO A 123 34.86 10.86 14.98
C PRO A 123 33.91 11.49 13.94
N GLY A 124 33.70 10.83 12.79
CA GLY A 124 32.77 11.23 11.74
C GLY A 124 31.28 11.21 12.13
N VAL A 125 30.90 10.66 13.30
CA VAL A 125 29.52 10.72 13.81
C VAL A 125 28.93 12.13 13.85
N ILE A 126 29.77 13.17 13.97
CA ILE A 126 29.35 14.58 13.90
C ILE A 126 28.70 14.96 12.56
N PHE A 127 29.01 14.23 11.48
CA PHE A 127 28.44 14.45 10.14
C PHE A 127 27.16 13.64 9.91
N TYR A 128 26.79 12.73 10.82
CA TYR A 128 25.59 11.89 10.69
C TYR A 128 24.31 12.69 10.42
N PRO A 129 24.04 13.83 11.09
CA PRO A 129 22.84 14.62 10.78
C PRO A 129 22.82 15.18 9.36
N VAL A 130 23.98 15.57 8.82
CA VAL A 130 24.10 16.09 7.45
C VAL A 130 23.89 14.97 6.43
N ILE A 131 24.48 13.80 6.67
CA ILE A 131 24.30 12.63 5.80
C ILE A 131 22.84 12.18 5.81
N ARG A 132 22.22 12.14 6.99
CA ARG A 132 20.79 11.83 7.15
C ARG A 132 19.91 12.79 6.37
N TRP A 133 20.16 14.10 6.48
CA TRP A 133 19.43 15.11 5.72
C TRP A 133 19.55 14.88 4.20
N ASN A 134 20.76 14.62 3.70
CA ASN A 134 20.99 14.40 2.26
C ASN A 134 20.27 13.14 1.77
N ILE A 135 20.36 12.02 2.50
CA ILE A 135 19.66 10.78 2.16
C ILE A 135 18.16 11.04 2.12
N HIS A 136 17.60 11.68 3.15
CA HIS A 136 16.18 12.02 3.21
C HIS A 136 15.75 12.85 1.99
N THR A 137 16.48 13.92 1.65
CA THR A 137 16.12 14.75 0.49
C THR A 137 16.17 14.00 -0.84
N VAL A 138 17.07 13.02 -0.98
CA VAL A 138 17.20 12.19 -2.20
C VAL A 138 16.07 11.17 -2.30
N PHE A 139 15.71 10.52 -1.19
CA PHE A 139 14.64 9.52 -1.18
C PHE A 139 13.25 10.10 -1.40
N TRP A 140 13.06 11.36 -1.02
CA TRP A 140 11.75 12.02 -1.06
C TRP A 140 11.65 13.15 -2.10
N ASP A 141 12.65 13.31 -2.98
CA ASP A 141 12.70 14.36 -4.02
C ASP A 141 12.39 15.77 -3.47
N GLY A 142 12.82 16.05 -2.23
CA GLY A 142 12.55 17.31 -1.52
C GLY A 142 11.11 17.50 -1.02
N THR A 143 10.23 16.51 -1.20
CA THR A 143 8.91 16.45 -0.55
C THR A 143 9.08 15.98 0.89
N ASP A 144 8.44 16.65 1.85
CA ASP A 144 8.43 16.17 3.23
C ASP A 144 7.31 15.14 3.43
N PRO A 145 7.62 13.84 3.59
CA PRO A 145 6.58 12.84 3.86
C PRO A 145 5.90 13.07 5.21
N ASP A 146 6.61 13.63 6.18
CA ASP A 146 6.10 13.80 7.55
C ASP A 146 5.25 15.08 7.72
N ALA A 147 5.00 15.82 6.62
CA ALA A 147 4.10 16.96 6.61
C ALA A 147 2.67 16.56 7.03
N GLU A 148 2.03 17.38 7.86
CA GLU A 148 0.64 17.17 8.30
C GLU A 148 -0.37 17.17 7.13
N THR A 149 -0.01 17.82 6.03
CA THR A 149 -0.81 17.90 4.81
C THR A 149 -0.63 16.69 3.88
N ASP A 150 0.25 15.75 4.23
CA ASP A 150 0.52 14.61 3.39
C ASP A 150 -0.72 13.70 3.25
N PRO A 151 -1.13 13.37 2.01
CA PRO A 151 -2.36 12.62 1.74
C PRO A 151 -2.31 11.17 2.23
N VAL A 152 -1.13 10.53 2.23
CA VAL A 152 -0.97 9.13 2.67
C VAL A 152 -1.02 9.05 4.19
N THR A 153 -0.41 10.00 4.91
CA THR A 153 -0.47 10.11 6.38
C THR A 153 -1.92 10.26 6.84
N LYS A 154 -2.67 11.15 6.17
CA LYS A 154 -4.09 11.35 6.45
C LYS A 154 -4.91 10.09 6.16
N PHE A 155 -4.76 9.52 4.97
CA PHE A 155 -5.46 8.30 4.58
C PHE A 155 -5.22 7.15 5.56
N CYS A 156 -3.97 6.94 5.96
CA CYS A 156 -3.63 5.87 6.90
C CYS A 156 -4.21 6.11 8.30
N SER A 157 -4.25 7.37 8.75
CA SER A 157 -4.88 7.71 10.02
C SER A 157 -6.39 7.43 10.00
N ASP A 158 -7.07 7.83 8.92
CA ASP A 158 -8.50 7.58 8.72
C ASP A 158 -8.80 6.06 8.63
N ARG A 159 -7.97 5.31 7.90
CA ARG A 159 -8.12 3.86 7.75
C ARG A 159 -7.96 3.12 9.08
N LEU A 160 -6.92 3.45 9.85
CA LEU A 160 -6.69 2.81 11.15
C LEU A 160 -7.77 3.17 12.17
N ALA A 161 -8.31 4.39 12.12
CA ALA A 161 -9.45 4.77 12.94
C ALA A 161 -10.70 3.93 12.61
N GLN A 162 -10.99 3.71 11.32
CA GLN A 162 -12.11 2.85 10.89
C GLN A 162 -11.96 1.39 11.34
N VAL A 163 -10.75 0.83 11.26
CA VAL A 163 -10.49 -0.53 11.74
C VAL A 163 -10.68 -0.62 13.25
N ALA A 164 -10.25 0.40 14.00
CA ALA A 164 -10.42 0.46 15.45
C ALA A 164 -11.90 0.55 15.87
N THR A 165 -12.73 1.31 15.14
CA THR A 165 -14.17 1.40 15.46
C THR A 165 -14.91 0.10 15.20
N VAL A 166 -14.56 -0.63 14.13
CA VAL A 166 -15.16 -1.94 13.83
C VAL A 166 -14.73 -3.02 14.85
N ALA A 167 -13.54 -2.89 15.44
CA ALA A 167 -13.02 -3.82 16.44
C ALA A 167 -13.56 -3.59 17.86
N ALA A 168 -14.25 -2.48 18.15
CA ALA A 168 -14.79 -2.20 19.47
C ALA A 168 -16.03 -3.07 19.77
N PRO A 169 -16.09 -3.80 20.89
CA PRO A 169 -17.29 -4.55 21.28
C PRO A 169 -18.46 -3.58 21.54
N PRO A 170 -19.73 -3.99 21.30
CA PRO A 170 -20.87 -3.16 21.63
C PRO A 170 -20.84 -2.91 23.14
N THR A 171 -20.68 -1.65 23.53
CA THR A 171 -20.89 -1.22 24.92
C THR A 171 -22.36 -1.44 25.23
N SER A 172 -22.66 -2.54 25.92
CA SER A 172 -23.97 -2.81 26.48
C SER A 172 -24.34 -1.62 27.39
N PRO A 173 -25.50 -0.96 27.21
CA PRO A 173 -25.92 0.08 28.13
C PRO A 173 -26.24 -0.60 29.46
N SER A 174 -25.46 -0.30 30.49
CA SER A 174 -25.81 -0.59 31.87
C SER A 174 -26.93 0.36 32.29
N ASN A 175 -28.14 -0.19 32.41
CA ASN A 175 -29.24 0.41 33.19
C ASN A 175 -28.94 0.35 34.70
#